data_AF-A0A1V6CXQ0-F1
#
_entry.id   AF-A0A1V6CXQ0-F1
#
_cell.length_a   1.000
_cell.length_b   1.000
_cell.length_c   1.000
_cell.angle_alpha   90.00
_cell.angle_beta   90.00
_cell.angle_gamma   90.00
#
_symmetry.space_group_name_H-M   'P 1'
#
loop_
_entity.id
_entity.type
_entity.pdbx_description
1 polymer ?
#
loop_
_entity_poly.entity_id
_entity_poly.type
_entity_poly.pdbx_seq_one_letter_code
_entity_poly.pdbx_strand_id
1 'polypeptide(L)'
;MLAQRERVRKLEDTQAVVPGGAEGTAGFFEVYNDKSGIDAFTLLMLTINGLVGITAMPHILTMNAAGNNERAGRIGQTYGSLVKRFCTIGWGLTGLIVAAVVIRQGAALHDAEEAFGYASRELLCPGLTGLLVACVLAANVSTCSTFMVNAGALFTRNIYSEYINRSPSDRQLLIMGRLSGLGLTGLGILFALSVDNILAAFMFTETIAAYMGIMFLGGILWKRANRQGAFWGTLMAYATAYALNYLMSCHPLGQGARFSSLSAAWQDLLAALSAGRVGDFLATGSLKLVYTWTAGPFAWAMLVGFAVFIVVSLVTRPEDAARVEAFFDKMRRTTDEEALPEGQPKPLAGERGQELILLDAPSWFTRARWRDFWSRYREDVTGFALAWLSVAALIFTAWAVMQIR
;
A
#
# COMPACT_ATOMS: atom_id res chain seq x y z
N MET A 1 -17.76 28.38 39.15
CA MET A 1 -18.99 27.83 38.55
C MET A 1 -19.64 28.77 37.53
N LEU A 2 -19.91 30.05 37.85
CA LEU A 2 -20.52 31.01 36.91
C LEU A 2 -19.68 31.28 35.65
N ALA A 3 -18.37 31.48 35.79
CA ALA A 3 -17.46 31.67 34.66
C ALA A 3 -17.31 30.43 33.74
N GLN A 4 -17.58 29.24 34.26
CA GLN A 4 -17.55 27.99 33.50
C GLN A 4 -18.85 27.80 32.71
N ARG A 5 -19.99 28.21 33.28
CA ARG A 5 -21.28 28.25 32.58
C ARG A 5 -21.31 29.27 31.44
N GLU A 6 -20.66 30.43 31.61
CA GLU A 6 -20.53 31.41 30.51
C GLU A 6 -19.62 30.95 29.37
N ARG A 7 -18.57 30.16 29.66
CA ARG A 7 -17.71 29.57 28.61
C ARG A 7 -18.44 28.50 27.80
N VAL A 8 -19.27 27.67 28.44
CA VAL A 8 -20.12 26.69 27.73
C VAL A 8 -21.17 27.40 26.87
N ARG A 9 -21.81 28.45 27.39
CA ARG A 9 -22.80 29.25 26.65
C ARG A 9 -22.19 29.97 25.43
N LYS A 10 -20.96 30.47 25.54
CA LYS A 10 -20.24 31.06 24.39
C LYS A 10 -19.83 30.04 23.33
N LEU A 11 -19.59 28.79 23.71
CA LEU A 11 -19.31 27.70 22.75
C LEU A 11 -20.58 27.26 22.00
N GLU A 12 -21.75 27.35 22.65
CA GLU A 12 -23.05 27.11 22.01
C GLU A 12 -23.38 28.22 20.99
N ASP A 13 -23.10 29.49 21.32
CA ASP A 13 -23.35 30.64 20.42
C ASP A 13 -22.36 30.74 19.22
N THR A 14 -21.28 29.96 19.20
CA THR A 14 -20.30 29.95 18.09
C THR A 14 -20.48 28.75 17.15
N GLN A 15 -21.62 28.05 17.21
CA GLN A 15 -22.02 27.17 16.12
C GLN A 15 -22.48 28.02 14.94
N ALA A 16 -21.62 28.11 13.92
CA ALA A 16 -21.94 28.70 12.65
C ALA A 16 -23.27 28.14 12.13
N VAL A 17 -24.25 29.03 11.98
CA VAL A 17 -25.55 28.76 11.38
C VAL A 17 -25.31 28.23 9.97
N VAL A 18 -25.47 26.91 9.80
CA VAL A 18 -25.59 26.27 8.49
C VAL A 18 -26.97 26.63 7.95
N PRO A 19 -27.09 27.33 6.81
CA PRO A 19 -28.39 27.73 6.30
C PRO A 19 -29.15 26.51 5.75
N GLY A 20 -30.20 26.14 6.49
CA GLY A 20 -31.47 25.55 6.03
C GLY A 20 -31.44 24.55 4.87
N GLY A 21 -31.30 23.27 5.20
CA GLY A 21 -31.64 22.16 4.32
C GLY A 21 -31.68 20.84 5.09
N ALA A 22 -32.88 20.40 5.49
CA ALA A 22 -33.22 19.15 6.17
C ALA A 22 -32.43 18.80 7.44
N GLU A 23 -33.14 18.73 8.58
CA GLU A 23 -32.64 18.11 9.82
C GLU A 23 -32.33 16.62 9.59
N GLY A 24 -31.13 16.34 9.10
CA GLY A 24 -30.47 15.06 9.18
C GLY A 24 -29.12 15.31 9.81
N THR A 25 -28.83 14.66 10.94
CA THR A 25 -27.46 14.55 11.46
C THR A 25 -26.54 14.22 10.29
N ALA A 26 -25.57 15.09 9.98
CA ALA A 26 -24.57 14.84 8.95
C ALA A 26 -24.09 13.40 9.12
N GLY A 27 -24.24 12.59 8.07
CA GLY A 27 -24.01 11.15 8.18
C GLY A 27 -22.59 10.90 8.68
N PHE A 28 -22.35 9.81 9.41
CA PHE A 28 -21.01 9.47 9.91
C PHE A 28 -19.93 9.61 8.82
N PHE A 29 -20.24 9.15 7.60
CA PHE A 29 -19.34 9.24 6.45
C PHE A 29 -19.12 10.67 5.95
N GLU A 30 -20.09 11.56 6.06
CA GLU A 30 -19.96 12.96 5.67
C GLU A 30 -19.05 13.71 6.65
N VAL A 31 -19.31 13.57 7.96
CA VAL A 31 -18.44 14.13 9.01
C VAL A 31 -17.04 13.52 8.97
N TYR A 32 -16.94 12.21 8.78
CA TYR A 32 -15.65 11.53 8.67
C TYR A 32 -14.89 11.99 7.42
N ASN A 33 -15.53 12.09 6.27
CA ASN A 33 -14.90 12.53 5.03
C ASN A 33 -14.43 13.99 5.14
N ASP A 34 -15.26 14.88 5.69
CA ASP A 34 -14.91 16.29 5.88
C ASP A 34 -13.70 16.50 6.80
N LYS A 35 -13.52 15.64 7.82
CA LYS A 35 -12.41 15.74 8.77
C LYS A 35 -11.17 14.95 8.36
N SER A 36 -11.34 13.80 7.73
CA SER A 36 -10.23 12.94 7.32
C SER A 36 -9.67 13.29 5.94
N GLY A 37 -10.47 13.94 5.09
CA GLY A 37 -10.16 14.14 3.67
C GLY A 37 -10.12 12.84 2.86
N ILE A 38 -10.65 11.73 3.41
CA ILE A 38 -10.66 10.41 2.77
C ILE A 38 -12.01 10.20 2.08
N ASP A 39 -12.06 10.58 0.81
CA ASP A 39 -13.23 10.37 -0.04
C ASP A 39 -13.23 8.97 -0.69
N ALA A 40 -14.35 8.62 -1.35
CA ALA A 40 -14.48 7.33 -2.04
C ALA A 40 -13.40 7.13 -3.12
N PHE A 41 -12.98 8.22 -3.77
CA PHE A 41 -11.90 8.18 -4.76
C PHE A 41 -10.54 7.85 -4.11
N THR A 42 -10.23 8.45 -2.97
CA THR A 42 -9.05 8.15 -2.17
C THR A 42 -9.02 6.69 -1.73
N LEU A 43 -10.14 6.16 -1.23
CA LEU A 43 -10.26 4.76 -0.86
C LEU A 43 -10.01 3.81 -2.04
N LEU A 44 -10.55 4.14 -3.21
CA LEU A 44 -10.30 3.37 -4.43
C LEU A 44 -8.81 3.40 -4.80
N MET A 45 -8.17 4.57 -4.75
CA MET A 45 -6.75 4.72 -5.05
C MET A 45 -5.85 3.98 -4.06
N LEU A 46 -6.16 4.01 -2.75
CA LEU A 46 -5.45 3.22 -1.74
C LEU A 46 -5.62 1.71 -1.97
N THR A 47 -6.81 1.29 -2.44
CA THR A 47 -7.06 -0.12 -2.79
C THR A 47 -6.20 -0.55 -3.99
N ILE A 48 -6.12 0.28 -5.03
CA ILE A 48 -5.25 0.04 -6.19
C ILE A 48 -3.79 0.04 -5.77
N ASN A 49 -3.37 0.98 -4.92
CA ASN A 49 -2.03 1.06 -4.37
C ASN A 49 -1.63 -0.25 -3.68
N GLY A 50 -2.44 -0.74 -2.75
CA GLY A 50 -2.18 -2.01 -2.07
C GLY A 50 -2.18 -3.23 -3.01
N LEU A 51 -3.15 -3.30 -3.92
CA LEU A 51 -3.28 -4.42 -4.86
C LEU A 51 -2.07 -4.54 -5.79
N VAL A 52 -1.61 -3.42 -6.35
CA VAL A 52 -0.47 -3.41 -7.26
C VAL A 52 0.84 -3.48 -6.47
N GLY A 53 0.96 -2.73 -5.37
CA GLY A 53 2.20 -2.61 -4.60
C GLY A 53 2.65 -3.89 -3.91
N ILE A 54 1.72 -4.70 -3.42
CA ILE A 54 2.07 -5.95 -2.72
C ILE A 54 2.82 -6.93 -3.62
N THR A 55 2.58 -6.88 -4.94
CA THR A 55 3.26 -7.76 -5.92
C THR A 55 4.73 -7.44 -6.10
N ALA A 56 5.15 -6.20 -5.79
CA ALA A 56 6.53 -5.76 -5.91
C ALA A 56 7.33 -5.91 -4.61
N MET A 57 6.68 -6.26 -3.50
CA MET A 57 7.33 -6.35 -2.19
C MET A 57 8.20 -7.62 -2.09
N PRO A 58 9.54 -7.50 -1.96
CA PRO A 58 10.42 -8.68 -2.01
C PRO A 58 10.21 -9.66 -0.87
N HIS A 59 9.84 -9.17 0.31
CA HIS A 59 9.60 -9.99 1.50
C HIS A 59 8.35 -10.88 1.36
N ILE A 60 7.39 -10.49 0.51
CA ILE A 60 6.21 -11.32 0.19
C ILE A 60 6.65 -12.54 -0.62
N LEU A 61 7.55 -12.35 -1.59
CA LEU A 61 8.05 -13.45 -2.41
C LEU A 61 8.84 -14.47 -1.57
N THR A 62 9.72 -14.01 -0.68
CA THR A 62 10.50 -14.91 0.18
C THR A 62 9.64 -15.62 1.23
N MET A 63 8.61 -14.95 1.77
CA MET A 63 7.65 -15.57 2.68
C MET A 63 6.87 -16.70 1.99
N ASN A 64 6.34 -16.45 0.79
CA ASN A 64 5.60 -17.47 0.04
C ASN A 64 6.51 -18.61 -0.43
N ALA A 65 7.77 -18.32 -0.76
CA ALA A 65 8.77 -19.34 -1.14
C ALA A 65 9.22 -20.23 0.02
N ALA A 66 9.06 -19.78 1.27
CA ALA A 66 9.35 -20.57 2.47
C ALA A 66 8.17 -21.48 2.88
N GLY A 67 7.02 -21.37 2.22
CA GLY A 67 5.89 -22.25 2.45
C GLY A 67 6.20 -23.69 2.02
N ASN A 68 5.70 -24.67 2.79
CA ASN A 68 5.91 -26.08 2.48
C ASN A 68 5.27 -26.50 1.15
N ASN A 69 4.15 -25.87 0.80
CA ASN A 69 3.39 -26.13 -0.40
C ASN A 69 2.60 -24.87 -0.80
N GLU A 70 2.12 -24.83 -2.03
CA GLU A 70 1.41 -23.69 -2.64
C GLU A 70 0.10 -23.42 -1.91
N ARG A 71 -0.64 -24.46 -1.52
CA ARG A 71 -1.88 -24.31 -0.75
C ARG A 71 -1.66 -23.66 0.61
N ALA A 72 -0.58 -24.02 1.32
CA ALA A 72 -0.21 -23.40 2.59
C ALA A 72 0.15 -21.91 2.40
N GLY A 73 0.85 -21.57 1.31
CA GLY A 73 1.11 -20.18 0.93
C GLY A 73 -0.19 -19.41 0.68
N ARG A 74 -1.11 -19.97 -0.13
CA ARG A 74 -2.39 -19.33 -0.49
C ARG A 74 -3.30 -19.11 0.71
N ILE A 75 -3.50 -20.14 1.53
CA ILE A 75 -4.30 -20.07 2.76
C ILE A 75 -3.63 -19.14 3.77
N GLY A 76 -2.33 -19.33 4.00
CA GLY A 76 -1.55 -18.55 4.96
C GLY A 76 -1.57 -17.06 4.65
N GLN A 77 -1.34 -16.67 3.40
CA GLN A 77 -1.39 -15.28 2.97
C GLN A 77 -2.81 -14.70 3.11
N THR A 78 -3.83 -15.41 2.62
CA THR A 78 -5.22 -14.91 2.61
C THR A 78 -5.75 -14.71 4.03
N TYR A 79 -5.70 -15.76 4.86
CA TYR A 79 -6.24 -15.71 6.21
C TYR A 79 -5.32 -14.96 7.17
N GLY A 80 -4.01 -15.00 6.98
CA GLY A 80 -3.07 -14.16 7.73
C GLY A 80 -3.33 -12.67 7.52
N SER A 81 -3.63 -12.25 6.29
CA SER A 81 -4.04 -10.87 6.00
C SER A 81 -5.43 -10.54 6.58
N LEU A 82 -6.36 -11.50 6.64
CA LEU A 82 -7.67 -11.29 7.27
C LEU A 82 -7.56 -11.14 8.79
N VAL A 83 -6.69 -11.90 9.46
CA VAL A 83 -6.47 -11.78 10.92
C VAL A 83 -6.06 -10.35 11.29
N LYS A 84 -5.27 -9.67 10.45
CA LYS A 84 -4.91 -8.26 10.66
C LYS A 84 -6.11 -7.31 10.74
N ARG A 85 -7.24 -7.64 10.09
CA ARG A 85 -8.47 -6.81 10.14
C ARG A 85 -9.08 -6.79 11.53
N PHE A 86 -8.99 -7.88 12.28
CA PHE A 86 -9.43 -7.92 13.69
C PHE A 86 -8.56 -7.00 14.56
N CYS A 87 -7.24 -7.01 14.35
CA CYS A 87 -6.33 -6.13 15.08
C CYS A 87 -6.61 -4.64 14.82
N THR A 88 -6.95 -4.26 13.59
CA THR A 88 -7.30 -2.86 13.26
C THR A 88 -8.54 -2.35 13.98
N ILE A 89 -9.49 -3.22 14.34
CA ILE A 89 -10.66 -2.83 15.16
C ILE A 89 -10.19 -2.39 16.55
N GLY A 90 -9.28 -3.15 17.16
CA GLY A 90 -8.68 -2.80 18.45
C GLY A 90 -7.97 -1.44 18.40
N TRP A 91 -7.18 -1.19 17.36
CA TRP A 91 -6.52 0.11 17.17
C TRP A 91 -7.50 1.27 16.97
N GLY A 92 -8.56 1.07 16.18
CA GLY A 92 -9.62 2.06 15.99
C GLY A 92 -10.35 2.40 17.29
N LEU A 93 -10.72 1.38 18.07
CA LEU A 93 -11.34 1.55 19.39
C LEU A 93 -10.41 2.30 20.36
N THR A 94 -9.12 1.98 20.39
CA THR A 94 -8.14 2.71 21.20
C THR A 94 -8.11 4.20 20.82
N GLY A 95 -8.14 4.54 19.53
CA GLY A 95 -8.22 5.92 19.08
C GLY A 95 -9.47 6.65 19.57
N LEU A 96 -10.64 5.99 19.52
CA LEU A 96 -11.90 6.53 20.03
C LEU A 96 -11.87 6.72 21.56
N ILE A 97 -11.29 5.78 22.29
CA ILE A 97 -11.12 5.88 23.75
C ILE A 97 -10.23 7.08 24.09
N VAL A 98 -9.11 7.25 23.40
CA VAL A 98 -8.22 8.40 23.58
C VAL A 98 -8.96 9.70 23.32
N ALA A 99 -9.69 9.80 22.21
CA ALA A 99 -10.48 10.98 21.89
C ALA A 99 -11.48 11.33 23.02
N ALA A 100 -12.19 10.34 23.55
CA ALA A 100 -13.12 10.54 24.66
C ALA A 100 -12.41 10.99 25.94
N VAL A 101 -11.26 10.41 26.28
CA VAL A 101 -10.47 10.77 27.46
C VAL A 101 -9.94 12.20 27.35
N VAL A 102 -9.38 12.57 26.20
CA VAL A 102 -8.84 13.91 25.94
C VAL A 102 -9.94 14.97 26.08
N ILE A 103 -11.13 14.73 25.49
CA ILE A 103 -12.29 15.61 25.62
C ILE A 103 -12.73 15.73 27.09
N ARG A 104 -12.83 14.61 27.80
CA ARG A 104 -13.27 14.62 29.21
C ARG A 104 -12.30 15.31 30.15
N GLN A 105 -11.00 15.18 29.91
CA GLN A 105 -9.96 15.77 30.75
C GLN A 105 -9.64 17.23 30.36
N GLY A 106 -10.13 17.69 29.20
CA GLY A 106 -9.73 18.98 28.64
C GLY A 106 -8.24 19.02 28.28
N ALA A 107 -7.62 17.86 28.07
CA ALA A 107 -6.26 17.76 27.58
C ALA A 107 -6.23 18.11 26.09
N ALA A 108 -5.08 18.57 25.60
CA ALA A 108 -4.83 18.73 24.17
C ALA A 108 -3.57 17.92 23.83
N LEU A 109 -3.69 17.00 22.88
CA LEU A 109 -2.52 16.35 22.28
C LEU A 109 -1.88 17.33 21.30
N HIS A 110 -0.55 17.43 21.34
CA HIS A 110 0.18 18.29 20.41
C HIS A 110 0.18 17.68 19.00
N ASP A 111 0.33 16.36 18.93
CA ASP A 111 0.25 15.57 17.69
C ASP A 111 -0.71 14.38 17.85
N ALA A 112 -1.46 14.06 16.80
CA ALA A 112 -2.30 12.87 16.75
C ALA A 112 -1.48 11.57 16.84
N GLU A 113 -0.22 11.57 16.40
CA GLU A 113 0.69 10.42 16.50
C GLU A 113 1.00 10.04 17.97
N GLU A 114 0.82 10.96 18.92
CA GLU A 114 1.03 10.72 20.36
C GLU A 114 -0.10 9.90 21.00
N ALA A 115 -1.25 9.75 20.32
CA ALA A 115 -2.46 9.16 20.89
C ALA A 115 -2.24 7.77 21.50
N PHE A 116 -1.47 6.90 20.83
CA PHE A 116 -1.19 5.55 21.33
C PHE A 116 -0.29 5.58 22.58
N GLY A 117 0.72 6.44 22.59
CA GLY A 117 1.60 6.64 23.75
C GLY A 117 0.83 7.22 24.95
N TYR A 118 -0.06 8.18 24.70
CA TYR A 118 -0.96 8.74 25.70
C TYR A 118 -1.89 7.66 26.28
N ALA A 119 -2.55 6.86 25.43
CA ALA A 119 -3.38 5.73 25.87
C ALA A 119 -2.62 4.78 26.78
N SER A 120 -1.38 4.46 26.41
CA SER A 120 -0.51 3.53 27.14
C SER A 120 -0.15 4.02 28.54
N ARG A 121 -0.01 5.34 28.72
CA ARG A 121 0.31 5.94 30.01
C ARG A 121 -0.90 6.10 30.90
N GLU A 122 -2.04 6.51 30.33
CA GLU A 122 -3.24 6.84 31.10
C GLU A 122 -4.12 5.61 31.41
N LEU A 123 -4.11 4.58 30.56
CA LEU A 123 -5.02 3.44 30.68
C LEU A 123 -4.38 2.18 31.29
N LEU A 124 -3.05 2.07 31.31
CA LEU A 124 -2.36 0.86 31.77
C LEU A 124 -1.75 1.02 33.16
N CYS A 125 -1.82 -0.04 33.97
CA CYS A 125 -1.16 -0.10 35.25
C CYS A 125 0.37 -0.28 35.11
N PRO A 126 1.17 0.15 36.11
CA PRO A 126 2.59 -0.14 36.18
C PRO A 126 2.85 -1.65 36.02
N GLY A 127 3.68 -2.04 35.06
CA GLY A 127 3.89 -3.43 34.64
C GLY A 127 3.31 -3.73 33.27
N LEU A 128 2.02 -3.45 33.04
CA LEU A 128 1.40 -3.59 31.70
C LEU A 128 1.96 -2.58 30.71
N THR A 129 2.28 -1.36 31.16
CA THR A 129 3.00 -0.37 30.34
C THR A 129 4.37 -0.91 29.90
N GLY A 130 5.10 -1.57 30.81
CA GLY A 130 6.41 -2.17 30.49
C GLY A 130 6.29 -3.33 29.51
N LEU A 131 5.28 -4.18 29.69
CA LEU A 131 4.96 -5.26 28.75
C LEU A 131 4.61 -4.71 27.36
N LEU A 132 3.80 -3.64 27.28
CA LEU A 132 3.45 -3.01 26.02
C LEU A 132 4.70 -2.48 25.29
N VAL A 133 5.58 -1.75 26.00
CA VAL A 133 6.84 -1.25 25.43
C VAL A 133 7.69 -2.42 24.90
N ALA A 134 7.79 -3.52 25.66
CA ALA A 134 8.48 -4.72 25.21
C ALA A 134 7.86 -5.32 23.95
N CYS A 135 6.52 -5.40 23.86
CA CYS A 135 5.81 -5.87 22.68
C CYS A 135 6.05 -4.99 21.44
N VAL A 136 6.03 -3.66 21.59
CA VAL A 136 6.32 -2.71 20.50
C VAL A 136 7.75 -2.88 20.00
N LEU A 137 8.72 -3.00 20.91
CA LEU A 137 10.12 -3.26 20.54
C LEU A 137 10.27 -4.60 19.82
N ALA A 138 9.64 -5.67 20.33
CA ALA A 138 9.70 -6.99 19.71
C ALA A 138 9.09 -6.99 18.29
N ALA A 139 7.96 -6.32 18.09
CA ALA A 139 7.33 -6.18 16.78
C ALA A 139 8.23 -5.41 15.78
N ASN A 140 8.87 -4.34 16.23
CA ASN A 140 9.81 -3.57 15.41
C ASN A 140 11.05 -4.41 15.04
N VAL A 141 11.64 -5.13 16.00
CA VAL A 141 12.80 -5.99 15.75
C VAL A 141 12.47 -7.11 14.76
N SER A 142 11.29 -7.72 14.85
CA SER A 142 10.83 -8.75 13.90
C SER A 142 10.76 -8.20 12.47
N THR A 143 10.23 -6.99 12.30
CA THR A 143 10.08 -6.34 10.99
C THR A 143 11.44 -5.91 10.43
N CYS A 144 12.26 -5.23 11.23
CA CYS A 144 13.59 -4.78 10.83
C CYS A 144 14.51 -5.95 10.46
N SER A 145 14.48 -7.05 11.23
CA SER A 145 15.24 -8.26 10.93
C SER A 145 14.87 -8.84 9.56
N THR A 146 13.56 -8.90 9.26
CA THR A 146 13.05 -9.38 7.97
C THR A 146 13.53 -8.51 6.82
N PHE A 147 13.46 -7.18 6.94
CA PHE A 147 13.95 -6.28 5.90
C PHE A 147 15.47 -6.37 5.73
N MET A 148 16.23 -6.46 6.82
CA MET A 148 17.69 -6.57 6.77
C MET A 148 18.15 -7.84 6.04
N VAL A 149 17.52 -8.99 6.33
CA VAL A 149 17.83 -10.27 5.66
C VAL A 149 17.46 -10.20 4.17
N ASN A 150 16.27 -9.71 3.84
CA ASN A 150 15.82 -9.62 2.45
C ASN A 150 16.68 -8.64 1.64
N ALA A 151 16.97 -7.46 2.18
CA ALA A 151 17.81 -6.46 1.52
C ALA A 151 19.24 -6.98 1.30
N GLY A 152 19.82 -7.63 2.31
CA GLY A 152 21.14 -8.27 2.19
C GLY A 152 21.17 -9.38 1.13
N ALA A 153 20.12 -10.21 1.06
CA ALA A 153 20.00 -11.26 0.04
C ALA A 153 19.84 -10.70 -1.38
N LEU A 154 19.06 -9.62 -1.54
CA LEU A 154 18.91 -8.93 -2.83
C LEU A 154 20.23 -8.30 -3.27
N PHE A 155 20.95 -7.65 -2.36
CA PHE A 155 22.26 -7.07 -2.66
C PHE A 155 23.27 -8.14 -3.08
N THR A 156 23.38 -9.23 -2.30
CA THR A 156 24.36 -10.27 -2.61
C THR A 156 24.07 -10.99 -3.91
N ARG A 157 22.80 -11.28 -4.19
CA ARG A 157 22.40 -11.99 -5.41
C ARG A 157 22.44 -11.11 -6.66
N ASN A 158 21.89 -9.90 -6.58
CA ASN A 158 21.67 -9.07 -7.78
C ASN A 158 22.82 -8.09 -8.06
N ILE A 159 23.64 -7.76 -7.04
CA ILE A 159 24.75 -6.81 -7.19
C ILE A 159 26.09 -7.53 -7.02
N TYR A 160 26.31 -8.14 -5.85
CA TYR A 160 27.61 -8.72 -5.52
C TYR A 160 27.97 -9.90 -6.44
N SER A 161 27.08 -10.88 -6.56
CA SER A 161 27.33 -12.10 -7.34
C SER A 161 27.33 -11.86 -8.86
N GLU A 162 26.66 -10.80 -9.32
CA GLU A 162 26.54 -10.53 -10.76
C GLU A 162 27.68 -9.63 -11.26
N TYR A 163 28.02 -8.58 -10.50
CA TYR A 163 28.91 -7.51 -10.95
C TYR A 163 30.25 -7.42 -10.20
N ILE A 164 30.33 -7.87 -8.94
CA ILE A 164 31.53 -7.70 -8.12
C ILE A 164 32.37 -8.98 -8.08
N ASN A 165 31.76 -10.11 -7.73
CA ASN A 165 32.42 -11.41 -7.66
C ASN A 165 31.47 -12.48 -8.23
N ARG A 166 31.76 -12.95 -9.45
CA ARG A 166 30.91 -13.90 -10.19
C ARG A 166 30.87 -15.32 -9.64
N SER A 167 31.83 -15.68 -8.79
CA SER A 167 31.90 -17.00 -8.17
C SER A 167 32.27 -16.87 -6.68
N PRO A 168 31.41 -16.26 -5.86
CA PRO A 168 31.69 -16.06 -4.45
C PRO A 168 31.50 -17.37 -3.68
N SER A 169 32.36 -17.63 -2.72
CA SER A 169 32.14 -18.72 -1.75
C SER A 169 30.96 -18.41 -0.83
N ASP A 170 30.32 -19.44 -0.28
CA ASP A 170 29.18 -19.28 0.64
C ASP A 170 29.53 -18.38 1.84
N ARG A 171 30.76 -18.48 2.34
CA ARG A 171 31.25 -17.62 3.42
C ARG A 171 31.31 -16.15 3.00
N GLN A 172 31.75 -15.85 1.78
CA GLN A 172 31.76 -14.49 1.25
C GLN A 172 30.34 -13.96 1.07
N LEU A 173 29.42 -14.77 0.55
CA LEU A 173 28.00 -14.40 0.43
C LEU A 173 27.38 -14.05 1.78
N LEU A 174 27.62 -14.86 2.82
CA LEU A 174 27.11 -14.59 4.16
C LEU A 174 27.64 -13.28 4.75
N ILE A 175 28.96 -13.04 4.64
CA ILE A 175 29.59 -11.83 5.18
C ILE A 175 29.06 -10.60 4.43
N MET A 176 29.03 -10.64 3.09
CA MET A 176 28.53 -9.52 2.28
C MET A 176 27.04 -9.28 2.50
N GLY A 177 26.25 -10.33 2.74
CA GLY A 177 24.83 -10.21 3.08
C GLY A 177 24.62 -9.48 4.42
N ARG A 178 25.41 -9.82 5.44
CA ARG A 178 25.36 -9.14 6.75
C ARG A 178 25.83 -7.69 6.67
N LEU A 179 26.93 -7.42 5.96
CA LEU A 179 27.48 -6.06 5.80
C LEU A 179 26.53 -5.16 4.99
N SER A 180 25.99 -5.67 3.88
CA SER A 180 25.02 -4.91 3.07
C SER A 180 23.70 -4.69 3.81
N GLY A 181 23.19 -5.69 4.54
CA GLY A 181 22.02 -5.55 5.39
C GLY A 181 22.20 -4.46 6.45
N LEU A 182 23.35 -4.46 7.15
CA LEU A 182 23.69 -3.43 8.14
C LEU A 182 23.81 -2.04 7.48
N GLY A 183 24.50 -1.94 6.35
CA GLY A 183 24.68 -0.67 5.62
C GLY A 183 23.36 -0.09 5.12
N LEU A 184 22.52 -0.90 4.48
CA LEU A 184 21.20 -0.48 3.99
C LEU A 184 20.26 -0.09 5.14
N THR A 185 20.32 -0.80 6.27
CA THR A 185 19.58 -0.41 7.49
C THR A 185 20.07 0.94 8.02
N GLY A 186 21.38 1.18 8.02
CA GLY A 186 21.97 2.48 8.37
C GLY A 186 21.46 3.62 7.48
N LEU A 187 21.37 3.41 6.17
CA LEU A 187 20.76 4.38 5.25
C LEU A 187 19.28 4.62 5.56
N GLY A 188 18.54 3.56 5.93
CA GLY A 188 17.15 3.67 6.38
C GLY A 188 17.00 4.53 7.64
N ILE A 189 17.92 4.43 8.60
CA ILE A 189 17.95 5.28 9.79
C ILE A 189 18.20 6.74 9.41
N LEU A 190 19.17 7.01 8.52
CA LEU A 190 19.44 8.36 8.05
C LEU A 190 18.22 8.97 7.34
N PHE A 191 17.52 8.17 6.53
CA PHE A 191 16.26 8.59 5.93
C PHE A 191 15.19 8.86 6.99
N ALA A 192 15.02 7.98 7.97
CA ALA A 192 14.03 8.16 9.04
C ALA A 192 14.26 9.45 9.85
N LEU A 193 15.51 9.86 10.07
CA LEU A 193 15.85 11.12 10.75
C LEU A 193 15.51 12.39 9.94
N SER A 194 15.27 12.25 8.62
CA SER A 194 14.90 13.35 7.73
C SER A 194 13.39 13.55 7.55
N VAL A 195 12.58 12.68 8.15
CA VAL A 195 11.13 12.65 8.00
C VAL A 195 10.44 13.29 9.20
N ASP A 196 9.63 14.32 8.95
CA ASP A 196 8.86 15.00 10.01
C ASP A 196 7.53 14.30 10.33
N ASN A 197 6.95 13.56 9.38
CA ASN A 197 5.63 12.93 9.51
C ASN A 197 5.70 11.45 9.09
N ILE A 198 5.41 10.55 10.03
CA ILE A 198 5.59 9.11 9.84
C ILE A 198 4.57 8.58 8.82
N LEU A 199 3.33 9.04 8.89
CA LEU A 199 2.28 8.64 7.95
C LEU A 199 2.63 9.00 6.50
N ALA A 200 3.18 10.20 6.27
CA ALA A 200 3.61 10.65 4.95
C ALA A 200 4.75 9.80 4.40
N ALA A 201 5.75 9.46 5.22
CA ALA A 201 6.82 8.57 4.80
C ALA A 201 6.33 7.14 4.53
N PHE A 202 5.43 6.61 5.36
CA PHE A 202 4.82 5.31 5.13
C PHE A 202 4.07 5.27 3.80
N MET A 203 3.20 6.24 3.54
CA MET A 203 2.44 6.32 2.28
C MET A 203 3.36 6.51 1.07
N PHE A 204 4.47 7.22 1.23
CA PHE A 204 5.50 7.36 0.22
C PHE A 204 6.18 6.01 -0.10
N THR A 205 6.59 5.24 0.92
CA THR A 205 7.21 3.93 0.71
C THR A 205 6.26 2.91 0.07
N GLU A 206 4.98 2.92 0.45
CA GLU A 206 3.97 2.05 -0.18
C GLU A 206 3.72 2.45 -1.65
N THR A 207 3.78 3.74 -1.96
CA THR A 207 3.61 4.24 -3.32
C THR A 207 4.76 3.85 -4.25
N ILE A 208 5.99 3.80 -3.75
CA ILE A 208 7.15 3.25 -4.47
C ILE A 208 6.86 1.79 -4.87
N ALA A 209 6.36 0.98 -3.93
CA ALA A 209 6.00 -0.41 -4.22
C ALA A 209 4.91 -0.49 -5.30
N ALA A 210 3.88 0.36 -5.25
CA ALA A 210 2.83 0.41 -6.26
C ALA A 210 3.34 0.72 -7.67
N TYR A 211 4.26 1.68 -7.83
CA TYR A 211 4.84 1.99 -9.15
C TYR A 211 5.73 0.86 -9.68
N MET A 212 6.51 0.21 -8.81
CA MET A 212 7.24 -1.00 -9.19
C MET A 212 6.30 -2.15 -9.53
N GLY A 213 5.13 -2.23 -8.89
CA GLY A 213 4.13 -3.25 -9.15
C GLY A 213 3.60 -3.25 -10.58
N ILE A 214 3.70 -2.14 -11.31
CA ILE A 214 3.33 -2.06 -12.74
C ILE A 214 4.10 -3.11 -13.56
N MET A 215 5.43 -3.20 -13.38
CA MET A 215 6.24 -4.17 -14.11
C MET A 215 6.04 -5.61 -13.62
N PHE A 216 5.84 -5.83 -12.33
CA PHE A 216 5.60 -7.17 -11.77
C PHE A 216 4.24 -7.72 -12.20
N LEU A 217 3.18 -6.95 -11.97
CA LEU A 217 1.82 -7.33 -12.35
C LEU A 217 1.70 -7.46 -13.88
N GLY A 218 2.26 -6.51 -14.63
CA GLY A 218 2.29 -6.57 -16.08
C GLY A 218 3.03 -7.80 -16.62
N GLY A 219 4.16 -8.17 -16.02
CA GLY A 219 4.94 -9.34 -16.41
C GLY A 219 4.27 -10.68 -16.08
N ILE A 220 3.53 -10.75 -14.97
CA ILE A 220 2.79 -11.95 -14.56
C ILE A 220 1.51 -12.13 -15.39
N LEU A 221 0.81 -11.04 -15.71
CA LEU A 221 -0.48 -11.12 -16.40
C LEU A 221 -0.35 -11.18 -17.93
N TRP A 222 0.62 -10.48 -18.52
CA TRP A 222 0.60 -10.22 -19.97
C TRP A 222 1.83 -10.76 -20.69
N LYS A 223 1.63 -11.81 -21.52
CA LYS A 223 2.69 -12.46 -22.32
C LYS A 223 3.49 -11.53 -23.23
N ARG A 224 2.92 -10.39 -23.65
CA ARG A 224 3.59 -9.43 -24.55
C ARG A 224 4.45 -8.40 -23.80
N ALA A 225 4.40 -8.40 -22.47
CA ALA A 225 5.29 -7.59 -21.63
C ALA A 225 6.76 -7.85 -21.96
N ASN A 226 7.56 -6.80 -21.96
CA ASN A 226 8.99 -6.88 -22.23
C ASN A 226 9.80 -5.90 -21.35
N ARG A 227 11.13 -6.05 -21.35
CA ARG A 227 12.02 -5.24 -20.50
C ARG A 227 11.88 -3.74 -20.74
N GLN A 228 11.65 -3.32 -21.99
CA GLN A 228 11.54 -1.89 -22.33
C GLN A 228 10.23 -1.29 -21.80
N GLY A 229 9.11 -1.99 -21.94
CA GLY A 229 7.83 -1.53 -21.36
C GLY A 229 7.91 -1.48 -19.83
N ALA A 230 8.49 -2.50 -19.20
CA ALA A 230 8.71 -2.53 -17.75
C ALA A 230 9.52 -1.32 -17.26
N PHE A 231 10.65 -1.02 -17.92
CA PHE A 231 11.52 0.09 -17.58
C PHE A 231 10.83 1.45 -17.77
N TRP A 232 10.33 1.73 -18.98
CA TRP A 232 9.73 3.03 -19.29
C TRP A 232 8.41 3.26 -18.58
N GLY A 233 7.57 2.23 -18.41
CA GLY A 233 6.32 2.34 -17.67
C GLY A 233 6.55 2.70 -16.21
N THR A 234 7.49 2.02 -15.55
CA THR A 234 7.85 2.33 -14.16
C THR A 234 8.49 3.70 -14.03
N LEU A 235 9.45 4.04 -14.90
CA LEU A 235 10.12 5.35 -14.89
C LEU A 235 9.13 6.51 -15.09
N MET A 236 8.20 6.36 -16.04
CA MET A 236 7.19 7.38 -16.29
C MET A 236 6.18 7.50 -15.15
N ALA A 237 5.82 6.41 -14.48
CA ALA A 237 4.99 6.47 -13.27
C ALA A 237 5.65 7.35 -12.19
N TYR A 238 6.93 7.10 -11.89
CA TYR A 238 7.68 7.93 -10.94
C TYR A 238 7.80 9.38 -11.40
N ALA A 239 8.17 9.61 -12.65
CA ALA A 239 8.34 10.95 -13.20
C ALA A 239 7.03 11.76 -13.11
N THR A 240 5.91 11.16 -13.50
CA THR A 240 4.58 11.78 -13.40
C THR A 240 4.19 12.03 -11.95
N ALA A 241 4.42 11.08 -11.04
CA ALA A 241 4.12 11.26 -9.62
C ALA A 241 4.86 12.46 -9.03
N TYR A 242 6.17 12.57 -9.27
CA TYR A 242 6.98 13.69 -8.77
C TYR A 242 6.61 15.01 -9.45
N ALA A 243 6.38 15.02 -10.76
CA ALA A 243 5.98 16.23 -11.50
C ALA A 243 4.63 16.78 -11.01
N LEU A 244 3.64 15.92 -10.79
CA LEU A 244 2.31 16.35 -10.32
C LEU A 244 2.34 16.77 -8.84
N ASN A 245 3.13 16.10 -7.99
CA ASN A 245 3.30 16.54 -6.60
C ASN A 245 4.07 17.85 -6.49
N TYR A 246 5.06 18.08 -7.36
CA TYR A 246 5.73 19.37 -7.49
C TYR A 246 4.75 20.45 -7.93
N LEU A 247 3.92 20.18 -8.95
CA LEU A 247 2.90 21.12 -9.41
C LEU A 247 1.91 21.49 -8.29
N MET A 248 1.52 20.52 -7.46
CA MET A 248 0.64 20.78 -6.30
C MET A 248 1.31 21.62 -5.20
N SER A 249 2.64 21.68 -5.16
CA SER A 249 3.40 22.52 -4.22
C SER A 249 3.67 23.93 -4.76
N CYS A 250 3.40 24.20 -6.04
CA CYS A 250 3.43 25.56 -6.59
C CYS A 250 2.23 26.36 -6.10
N HIS A 251 2.39 27.67 -5.91
CA HIS A 251 1.33 28.59 -5.46
C HIS A 251 1.26 29.87 -6.30
N PRO A 252 0.07 30.47 -6.43
CA PRO A 252 -0.08 31.82 -6.94
C PRO A 252 0.67 32.81 -6.01
N LEU A 253 1.32 33.83 -6.60
CA LEU A 253 2.04 34.87 -5.87
C LEU A 253 1.16 35.47 -4.75
N GLY A 254 1.61 35.32 -3.50
CA GLY A 254 0.91 35.84 -2.30
C GLY A 254 0.11 34.81 -1.49
N GLN A 255 0.01 33.55 -1.95
CA GLN A 255 -0.54 32.43 -1.18
C GLN A 255 0.55 31.39 -0.92
N GLY A 256 0.64 30.87 0.30
CA GLY A 256 1.69 29.91 0.72
C GLY A 256 1.20 28.48 0.94
N ALA A 257 -0.01 28.14 0.50
CA ALA A 257 -0.68 26.89 0.87
C ALA A 257 -0.80 25.91 -0.30
N ARG A 258 -0.36 24.67 -0.06
CA ARG A 258 -0.49 23.52 -0.98
C ARG A 258 -1.90 23.42 -1.56
N PHE A 259 -2.01 23.19 -2.88
CA PHE A 259 -3.31 22.92 -3.49
C PHE A 259 -3.94 21.65 -2.91
N SER A 260 -5.24 21.73 -2.57
CA SER A 260 -6.02 20.58 -2.07
C SER A 260 -6.43 19.62 -3.18
N SER A 261 -6.56 20.11 -4.42
CA SER A 261 -6.94 19.29 -5.57
C SER A 261 -6.05 19.54 -6.77
N LEU A 262 -5.86 18.50 -7.58
CA LEU A 262 -5.06 18.58 -8.81
C LEU A 262 -5.72 19.47 -9.86
N SER A 263 -7.06 19.54 -9.88
CA SER A 263 -7.80 20.38 -10.83
C SER A 263 -7.53 21.87 -10.58
N ALA A 264 -7.49 22.30 -9.32
CA ALA A 264 -7.12 23.67 -8.95
C ALA A 264 -5.69 24.00 -9.38
N ALA A 265 -4.73 23.10 -9.09
CA ALA A 265 -3.34 23.29 -9.50
C ALA A 265 -3.19 23.41 -11.03
N TRP A 266 -3.98 22.65 -11.79
CA TRP A 266 -3.99 22.72 -13.26
C TRP A 266 -4.62 24.02 -13.78
N GLN A 267 -5.72 24.48 -13.18
CA GLN A 267 -6.36 25.74 -13.55
C GLN A 267 -5.42 26.93 -13.34
N ASP A 268 -4.70 26.96 -12.21
CA ASP A 268 -3.73 28.03 -11.95
C ASP A 268 -2.49 27.94 -12.82
N LEU A 269 -2.04 26.73 -13.19
CA LEU A 269 -0.99 26.57 -14.19
C LEU A 269 -1.41 27.13 -15.54
N LEU A 270 -2.64 26.83 -15.99
CA LEU A 270 -3.19 27.36 -17.24
C LEU A 270 -3.37 28.89 -17.17
N ALA A 271 -3.79 29.42 -16.03
CA ALA A 271 -3.88 30.86 -15.81
C ALA A 271 -2.49 31.51 -15.88
N ALA A 272 -1.48 30.92 -15.24
CA ALA A 272 -0.09 31.37 -15.30
C ALA A 272 0.47 31.28 -16.74
N LEU A 273 0.10 30.25 -17.50
CA LEU A 273 0.45 30.09 -18.91
C LEU A 273 -0.16 31.20 -19.76
N SER A 274 -1.46 31.46 -19.60
CA SER A 274 -2.14 32.53 -20.34
C SER A 274 -1.61 33.93 -20.00
N ALA A 275 -1.10 34.11 -18.78
CA ALA A 275 -0.52 35.36 -18.30
C ALA A 275 1.00 35.49 -18.54
N GLY A 276 1.66 34.49 -19.14
CA GLY A 276 3.12 34.49 -19.35
C GLY A 276 3.98 34.40 -18.07
N ARG A 277 3.39 34.00 -16.95
CA ARG A 277 4.03 33.94 -15.60
C ARG A 277 4.36 32.51 -15.15
N VAL A 278 4.52 31.57 -16.08
CA VAL A 278 4.79 30.16 -15.77
C VAL A 278 6.09 29.98 -15.01
N GLY A 279 7.14 30.72 -15.39
CA GLY A 279 8.43 30.67 -14.71
C GLY A 279 8.33 31.05 -13.24
N ASP A 280 7.66 32.16 -12.95
CA ASP A 280 7.45 32.65 -11.58
C ASP A 280 6.58 31.68 -10.77
N PHE A 281 5.52 31.14 -11.38
CA PHE A 281 4.65 30.15 -10.73
C PHE A 281 5.42 28.86 -10.39
N LEU A 282 6.17 28.30 -11.33
CA LEU A 282 6.94 27.08 -11.10
C LEU A 282 8.09 27.31 -10.11
N ALA A 283 8.65 28.51 -10.02
CA ALA A 283 9.69 28.86 -9.06
C ALA A 283 9.21 28.84 -7.60
N THR A 284 7.90 28.94 -7.36
CA THR A 284 7.32 28.81 -6.01
C THR A 284 7.31 27.37 -5.50
N GLY A 285 7.43 26.38 -6.40
CA GLY A 285 7.36 24.97 -6.05
C GLY A 285 8.53 24.53 -5.16
N SER A 286 8.23 23.74 -4.13
CA SER A 286 9.26 23.16 -3.27
C SER A 286 9.55 21.72 -3.69
N LEU A 287 10.80 21.42 -4.02
CA LEU A 287 11.23 20.05 -4.30
C LEU A 287 11.46 19.30 -2.98
N LYS A 288 10.61 18.31 -2.70
CA LYS A 288 10.70 17.47 -1.50
C LYS A 288 11.06 16.04 -1.88
N LEU A 289 11.82 15.36 -1.01
CA LEU A 289 12.06 13.93 -1.15
C LEU A 289 10.77 13.13 -0.92
N VAL A 290 10.05 13.48 0.14
CA VAL A 290 8.78 12.88 0.56
C VAL A 290 7.67 13.93 0.42
N TYR A 291 6.73 13.67 -0.48
CA TYR A 291 5.51 14.47 -0.60
C TYR A 291 4.36 13.80 0.16
N THR A 292 3.45 14.61 0.71
CA THR A 292 2.18 14.10 1.22
C THR A 292 1.42 13.39 0.11
N TRP A 293 1.03 12.14 0.37
CA TRP A 293 0.30 11.33 -0.57
C TRP A 293 -1.08 11.93 -0.86
N THR A 294 -1.45 11.99 -2.13
CA THR A 294 -2.75 12.48 -2.59
C THR A 294 -3.23 11.60 -3.74
N ALA A 295 -4.54 11.30 -3.75
CA ALA A 295 -5.13 10.35 -4.68
C ALA A 295 -4.98 10.80 -6.15
N GLY A 296 -5.10 12.10 -6.43
CA GLY A 296 -5.03 12.65 -7.79
C GLY A 296 -3.70 12.38 -8.51
N PRO A 297 -2.55 12.86 -8.01
CA PRO A 297 -1.23 12.55 -8.57
C PRO A 297 -0.96 11.06 -8.68
N PHE A 298 -1.35 10.27 -7.67
CA PHE A 298 -1.17 8.82 -7.69
C PHE A 298 -1.94 8.17 -8.85
N ALA A 299 -3.21 8.52 -9.03
CA ALA A 299 -4.06 7.98 -10.09
C ALA A 299 -3.47 8.23 -11.48
N TRP A 300 -3.06 9.48 -11.74
CA TRP A 300 -2.45 9.85 -13.01
C TRP A 300 -1.10 9.17 -13.24
N ALA A 301 -0.26 9.06 -12.21
CA ALA A 301 1.00 8.35 -12.29
C ALA A 301 0.81 6.87 -12.64
N MET A 302 -0.17 6.20 -12.01
CA MET A 302 -0.51 4.82 -12.33
C MET A 302 -1.05 4.68 -13.76
N LEU A 303 -1.94 5.57 -14.18
CA LEU A 303 -2.52 5.55 -15.53
C LEU A 303 -1.43 5.73 -16.59
N VAL A 304 -0.58 6.76 -16.44
CA VAL A 304 0.54 7.01 -17.36
C VAL A 304 1.52 5.84 -17.35
N GLY A 305 1.86 5.31 -16.17
CA GLY A 305 2.76 4.18 -16.04
C GLY A 305 2.28 2.93 -16.78
N PHE A 306 1.02 2.54 -16.58
CA PHE A 306 0.43 1.41 -17.31
C PHE A 306 0.27 1.69 -18.81
N ALA A 307 -0.14 2.90 -19.19
CA ALA A 307 -0.26 3.26 -20.60
C ALA A 307 1.09 3.20 -21.32
N VAL A 308 2.14 3.77 -20.74
CA VAL A 308 3.51 3.72 -21.27
C VAL A 308 4.01 2.28 -21.29
N PHE A 309 3.79 1.50 -20.22
CA PHE A 309 4.13 0.08 -20.18
C PHE A 309 3.53 -0.68 -21.38
N ILE A 310 2.23 -0.52 -21.63
CA ILE A 310 1.53 -1.19 -22.73
C ILE A 310 2.05 -0.72 -24.08
N VAL A 311 2.07 0.59 -24.32
CA VAL A 311 2.46 1.17 -25.62
C VAL A 311 3.90 0.82 -25.97
N VAL A 312 4.83 1.03 -25.03
CA VAL A 312 6.24 0.71 -25.24
C VAL A 312 6.43 -0.78 -25.43
N SER A 313 5.75 -1.63 -24.66
CA SER A 313 5.84 -3.08 -24.89
C SER A 313 5.35 -3.46 -26.29
N LEU A 314 4.24 -2.90 -26.79
CA LEU A 314 3.73 -3.21 -28.13
C LEU A 314 4.68 -2.78 -29.26
N VAL A 315 5.29 -1.59 -29.14
CA VAL A 315 6.12 -0.98 -30.20
C VAL A 315 7.56 -1.52 -30.20
N THR A 316 8.07 -1.96 -29.04
CA THR A 316 9.44 -2.48 -28.93
C THR A 316 9.52 -3.98 -29.19
N ARG A 317 10.74 -4.49 -29.42
CA ARG A 317 10.98 -5.90 -29.74
C ARG A 317 10.39 -6.83 -28.66
N PRO A 318 9.67 -7.90 -29.05
CA PRO A 318 9.19 -8.90 -28.10
C PRO A 318 10.36 -9.66 -27.48
N GLU A 319 10.16 -10.17 -26.26
CA GLU A 319 11.09 -11.09 -25.62
C GLU A 319 11.06 -12.47 -26.31
N ASP A 320 12.05 -13.30 -26.01
CA ASP A 320 12.12 -14.67 -26.52
C ASP A 320 10.85 -15.47 -26.16
N ALA A 321 10.15 -15.92 -27.19
CA ALA A 321 8.85 -16.59 -27.04
C ALA A 321 8.98 -17.91 -26.26
N ALA A 322 10.08 -18.64 -26.42
CA ALA A 322 10.30 -19.89 -25.71
C ALA A 322 10.46 -19.65 -24.20
N ARG A 323 11.24 -18.63 -23.80
CA ARG A 323 11.38 -18.22 -22.40
C ARG A 323 10.06 -17.74 -21.80
N VAL A 324 9.30 -16.93 -22.53
CA VAL A 324 7.99 -16.43 -22.06
C VAL A 324 7.02 -17.60 -21.88
N GLU A 325 6.91 -18.49 -22.85
CA GLU A 325 5.99 -19.63 -22.75
C GLU A 325 6.38 -20.55 -21.59
N ALA A 326 7.67 -20.83 -21.41
CA ALA A 326 8.17 -21.62 -20.29
C ALA A 326 7.85 -21.00 -18.91
N PHE A 327 7.84 -19.66 -18.80
CA PHE A 327 7.45 -18.96 -17.58
C PHE A 327 5.94 -19.11 -17.30
N PHE A 328 5.09 -18.83 -18.29
CA PHE A 328 3.63 -18.94 -18.13
C PHE A 328 3.16 -20.39 -17.93
N ASP A 329 3.84 -21.34 -18.55
CA ASP A 329 3.60 -22.77 -18.39
C ASP A 329 3.90 -23.23 -16.95
N LYS A 330 4.98 -22.72 -16.33
CA LYS A 330 5.26 -22.98 -14.90
C LYS A 330 4.15 -22.44 -13.99
N MET A 331 3.59 -21.27 -14.27
CA MET A 331 2.52 -20.68 -13.45
C MET A 331 1.18 -21.41 -13.56
N ARG A 332 0.98 -22.22 -14.62
CA ARG A 332 -0.23 -23.03 -14.81
C ARG A 332 -0.15 -24.41 -14.17
N ARG A 333 1.01 -24.76 -13.60
CA ARG A 333 1.25 -26.05 -12.99
C ARG A 333 1.31 -25.92 -11.49
N THR A 334 0.61 -26.83 -10.81
CA THR A 334 0.64 -26.88 -9.35
C THR A 334 1.96 -27.43 -8.84
N THR A 335 2.38 -26.94 -7.69
CA THR A 335 3.53 -27.46 -6.95
C THR A 335 3.15 -28.28 -5.71
N ASP A 336 1.85 -28.36 -5.41
CA ASP A 336 1.31 -29.19 -4.32
C ASP A 336 1.36 -30.68 -4.71
N GLU A 337 2.25 -31.44 -4.06
CA GLU A 337 2.36 -32.92 -4.02
C GLU A 337 2.22 -33.70 -5.35
N GLU A 338 3.32 -34.30 -5.80
CA GLU A 338 3.64 -35.73 -5.55
C GLU A 338 5.07 -36.03 -6.02
N ALA A 339 5.65 -37.12 -5.54
CA ALA A 339 6.88 -37.72 -6.05
C ALA A 339 6.67 -38.17 -7.51
N LEU A 340 6.62 -37.19 -8.42
CA LEU A 340 6.55 -37.46 -9.85
C LEU A 340 7.83 -38.20 -10.24
N PRO A 341 7.73 -39.30 -11.02
CA PRO A 341 8.89 -39.94 -11.61
C PRO A 341 9.77 -38.89 -12.30
N GLU A 342 11.09 -38.96 -12.11
CA GLU A 342 12.03 -38.01 -12.73
C GLU A 342 11.72 -37.85 -14.22
N GLY A 343 11.45 -36.61 -14.65
CA GLY A 343 11.20 -36.28 -16.05
C GLY A 343 9.74 -36.07 -16.46
N GLN A 344 8.74 -36.34 -15.62
CA GLN A 344 7.34 -35.98 -15.95
C GLN A 344 7.03 -34.51 -15.67
N PRO A 345 6.29 -33.82 -16.57
CA PRO A 345 5.86 -32.44 -16.32
C PRO A 345 4.87 -32.40 -15.17
N LYS A 346 4.97 -31.36 -14.32
CA LYS A 346 4.01 -31.15 -13.23
C LYS A 346 2.57 -31.04 -13.77
N PRO A 347 1.56 -31.54 -13.02
CA PRO A 347 0.17 -31.52 -13.47
C PRO A 347 -0.35 -30.09 -13.59
N LEU A 348 -1.35 -29.91 -14.46
CA LEU A 348 -2.02 -28.63 -14.64
C LEU A 348 -2.89 -28.31 -13.41
N ALA A 349 -2.76 -27.10 -12.89
CA ALA A 349 -3.51 -26.63 -11.73
C ALA A 349 -5.04 -26.66 -11.97
N GLY A 350 -5.47 -26.41 -13.22
CA GLY A 350 -6.89 -26.42 -13.61
C GLY A 350 -7.56 -27.78 -13.48
N GLU A 351 -6.82 -28.89 -13.66
CA GLU A 351 -7.35 -30.26 -13.49
C GLU A 351 -7.66 -30.58 -12.02
N ARG A 352 -6.99 -29.89 -11.09
CA ARG A 352 -7.17 -30.05 -9.64
C ARG A 352 -8.05 -28.97 -9.02
N GLY A 353 -8.56 -28.02 -9.81
CA GLY A 353 -9.34 -26.90 -9.32
C GLY A 353 -8.54 -25.84 -8.56
N GLN A 354 -7.24 -25.75 -8.85
CA GLN A 354 -6.26 -24.88 -8.20
C GLN A 354 -5.75 -23.77 -9.14
N GLU A 355 -6.40 -23.56 -10.29
CA GLU A 355 -5.96 -22.54 -11.23
C GLU A 355 -6.17 -21.14 -10.64
N LEU A 356 -5.25 -20.22 -10.96
CA LEU A 356 -5.25 -18.86 -10.42
C LEU A 356 -6.15 -17.95 -11.26
N ILE A 357 -7.25 -17.48 -10.67
CA ILE A 357 -8.28 -16.70 -11.36
C ILE A 357 -7.74 -15.37 -11.91
N LEU A 358 -6.90 -14.68 -11.12
CA LEU A 358 -6.33 -13.39 -11.48
C LEU A 358 -5.26 -13.49 -12.57
N LEU A 359 -4.48 -14.57 -12.58
CA LEU A 359 -3.48 -14.82 -13.62
C LEU A 359 -4.14 -14.89 -15.01
N ASP A 360 -5.38 -15.38 -15.06
CA ASP A 360 -6.14 -15.55 -16.28
C ASP A 360 -6.94 -14.31 -16.70
N ALA A 361 -6.90 -13.20 -15.94
CA ALA A 361 -7.71 -12.00 -16.19
C ALA A 361 -7.65 -11.49 -17.64
N PRO A 362 -6.49 -11.44 -18.32
CA PRO A 362 -6.43 -10.99 -19.72
C PRO A 362 -7.14 -11.91 -20.72
N SER A 363 -7.40 -13.16 -20.33
CA SER A 363 -8.05 -14.17 -21.17
C SER A 363 -9.55 -14.36 -20.90
N TRP A 364 -10.13 -13.64 -19.94
CA TRP A 364 -11.56 -13.71 -19.59
C TRP A 364 -12.49 -13.33 -20.75
N PHE A 365 -11.99 -12.60 -21.75
CA PHE A 365 -12.76 -12.24 -22.94
C PHE A 365 -13.02 -13.41 -23.90
N THR A 366 -12.44 -14.60 -23.66
CA THR A 366 -12.61 -15.78 -24.51
C THR A 366 -13.64 -16.78 -23.96
N ARG A 367 -14.59 -17.22 -24.79
CA ARG A 367 -15.66 -18.18 -24.38
C ARG A 367 -15.12 -19.51 -23.88
N ALA A 368 -14.00 -19.98 -24.43
CA ALA A 368 -13.37 -21.24 -24.02
C ALA A 368 -12.94 -21.23 -22.55
N ARG A 369 -12.60 -20.05 -22.00
CA ARG A 369 -12.09 -19.93 -20.63
C ARG A 369 -13.16 -20.05 -19.56
N TRP A 370 -14.42 -19.76 -19.90
CA TRP A 370 -15.58 -19.90 -19.01
C TRP A 370 -16.11 -21.34 -18.91
N ARG A 371 -15.61 -22.25 -19.76
CA ARG A 371 -15.93 -23.67 -19.65
C ARG A 371 -15.30 -24.23 -18.37
N ASP A 372 -16.10 -24.96 -17.59
CA ASP A 372 -15.72 -25.59 -16.33
C ASP A 372 -15.16 -24.62 -15.28
N PHE A 373 -15.56 -23.34 -15.34
CA PHE A 373 -15.06 -22.26 -14.47
C PHE A 373 -15.08 -22.63 -12.98
N TRP A 374 -16.22 -23.10 -12.47
CA TRP A 374 -16.37 -23.45 -11.05
C TRP A 374 -15.50 -24.64 -10.62
N SER A 375 -15.22 -25.57 -11.54
CA SER A 375 -14.35 -26.71 -11.27
C SER A 375 -12.88 -26.29 -11.27
N ARG A 376 -12.47 -25.45 -12.23
CA ARG A 376 -11.07 -25.01 -12.42
C ARG A 376 -10.59 -24.03 -11.36
N TYR A 377 -11.44 -23.09 -10.95
CA TYR A 377 -11.13 -22.06 -9.96
C TYR A 377 -11.74 -22.37 -8.59
N ARG A 378 -12.06 -23.64 -8.30
CA ARG A 378 -12.77 -24.05 -7.08
C ARG A 378 -12.16 -23.47 -5.81
N GLU A 379 -10.84 -23.55 -5.67
CA GLU A 379 -10.16 -23.02 -4.48
C GLU A 379 -10.21 -21.48 -4.39
N ASP A 380 -10.00 -20.76 -5.50
CA ASP A 380 -10.04 -19.30 -5.52
C ASP A 380 -11.45 -18.77 -5.24
N VAL A 381 -12.48 -19.37 -5.86
CA VAL A 381 -13.88 -19.01 -5.60
C VAL A 381 -14.25 -19.29 -4.15
N THR A 382 -13.88 -20.46 -3.62
CA THR A 382 -14.19 -20.83 -2.24
C THR A 382 -13.48 -19.89 -1.27
N GLY A 383 -12.20 -19.61 -1.49
CA GLY A 383 -11.42 -18.66 -0.69
C GLY A 383 -12.01 -17.25 -0.73
N PHE A 384 -12.43 -16.78 -1.91
CA PHE A 384 -13.09 -15.48 -2.07
C PHE A 384 -14.42 -15.41 -1.31
N ALA A 385 -15.27 -16.44 -1.45
CA ALA A 385 -16.55 -16.50 -0.73
C ALA A 385 -16.34 -16.52 0.79
N LEU A 386 -15.42 -17.33 1.30
CA LEU A 386 -15.08 -17.40 2.73
C LEU A 386 -14.50 -16.08 3.26
N ALA A 387 -13.66 -15.40 2.48
CA ALA A 387 -13.14 -14.09 2.84
C ALA A 387 -14.27 -13.04 2.96
N TRP A 388 -15.20 -13.01 2.01
CA TRP A 388 -16.36 -12.11 2.05
C TRP A 388 -17.34 -12.43 3.17
N LEU A 389 -17.59 -13.70 3.44
CA LEU A 389 -18.38 -14.12 4.61
C LEU A 389 -17.72 -13.67 5.91
N SER A 390 -16.39 -13.75 6.00
CA SER A 390 -15.63 -13.26 7.16
C SER A 390 -15.75 -11.74 7.32
N VAL A 391 -15.67 -10.99 6.22
CA VAL A 391 -15.88 -9.52 6.21
C VAL A 391 -17.31 -9.17 6.61
N ALA A 392 -18.31 -9.87 6.08
CA ALA A 392 -19.71 -9.66 6.44
C ALA A 392 -19.95 -9.95 7.93
N ALA A 393 -19.38 -11.03 8.46
CA ALA A 393 -19.43 -11.37 9.87
C ALA A 393 -18.76 -10.29 10.75
N LEU A 394 -17.61 -9.75 10.32
CA LEU A 394 -16.92 -8.65 10.98
C LEU A 394 -17.78 -7.38 11.05
N ILE A 395 -18.35 -6.96 9.92
CA ILE A 395 -19.23 -5.79 9.83
C ILE A 395 -20.47 -6.00 10.70
N PHE A 396 -21.10 -7.17 10.60
CA PHE A 396 -22.26 -7.53 11.40
C PHE A 396 -21.94 -7.51 12.91
N THR A 397 -20.80 -8.06 13.31
CA THR A 397 -20.36 -8.06 14.72
C THR A 397 -20.15 -6.63 15.22
N ALA A 398 -19.47 -5.79 14.46
CA ALA A 398 -19.27 -4.39 14.80
C ALA A 398 -20.61 -3.65 14.93
N TRP A 399 -21.53 -3.85 13.98
CA TRP A 399 -22.88 -3.31 14.03
C TRP A 399 -23.66 -3.81 15.26
N ALA A 400 -23.61 -5.11 15.55
CA ALA A 400 -24.32 -5.72 16.69
C ALA A 400 -23.81 -5.18 18.02
N VAL A 401 -22.49 -5.01 18.19
CA VAL A 401 -21.90 -4.39 19.38
C VAL A 401 -22.43 -2.96 19.57
N MET A 402 -22.58 -2.20 18.49
CA MET A 402 -23.13 -0.83 18.53
C MET A 402 -24.62 -0.77 18.87
N GLN A 403 -25.37 -1.88 18.76
CA GLN A 403 -26.79 -1.96 19.14
C GLN A 403 -26.99 -2.33 20.62
N ILE A 404 -25.93 -2.74 21.34
CA ILE A 404 -26.00 -3.03 22.77
C ILE A 404 -26.24 -1.70 23.50
N ARG A 405 -27.44 -1.55 24.06
CA ARG A 405 -27.88 -0.35 24.80
C ARG A 405 -27.47 -0.38 26.27
#